data_AF-A0A3D3JXX0-F1
#
_entry.id   AF-A0A3D3JXX0-F1
#
_cell.length_a   1.000
_cell.length_b   1.000
_cell.length_c   1.000
_cell.angle_alpha   90.00
_cell.angle_beta   90.00
_cell.angle_gamma   90.00
#
_symmetry.space_group_name_H-M   'P 1'
#
loop_
_entity.id
_entity.type
_entity.pdbx_description
1 polymer ?
#
loop_
_entity_poly.entity_id
_entity_poly.type
_entity_poly.pdbx_seq_one_letter_code
_entity_poly.pdbx_strand_id
1 'polypeptide(L)'
;MAKYANCVMESDQHPLWEAPDGSRQVSPLITKDHCGAESCCSGLWWLHPGREGAPDIHPNADEIYYVVSGEGRLLLGDEAYTVRKGMTIFIPRNVTHQTFNTGDEDLCYYWIFAPQPLEAAKQDAEGWKKLR
;
A
#
# COMPACT_ATOMS: atom_id res chain seq x y z
N MET A 1 -13.05 24.40 -14.89
CA MET A 1 -12.71 23.27 -14.00
C MET A 1 -11.91 23.80 -12.82
N ALA A 2 -12.08 23.26 -11.61
CA ALA A 2 -11.31 23.70 -10.44
C ALA A 2 -9.83 23.31 -10.60
N LYS A 3 -8.91 24.23 -10.27
CA LYS A 3 -7.46 24.08 -10.48
C LYS A 3 -6.86 22.81 -9.85
N TYR A 4 -7.45 22.35 -8.75
CA TYR A 4 -6.94 21.23 -7.94
C TYR A 4 -7.91 20.05 -7.88
N ALA A 5 -8.86 19.96 -8.84
CA ALA A 5 -9.87 18.91 -8.83
C ALA A 5 -9.25 17.50 -8.81
N ASN A 6 -8.14 17.31 -9.52
CA ASN A 6 -7.41 16.04 -9.57
C ASN A 6 -6.58 15.74 -8.31
N CYS A 7 -6.46 16.67 -7.37
CA CYS A 7 -5.82 16.44 -6.07
C CYS A 7 -6.81 15.99 -4.98
N VAL A 8 -8.11 15.97 -5.28
CA VAL A 8 -9.18 15.56 -4.38
C VAL A 8 -9.81 14.31 -4.97
N MET A 9 -9.68 13.19 -4.27
CA MET A 9 -9.93 11.87 -4.85
C MET A 9 -10.89 11.07 -3.98
N GLU A 10 -11.93 10.52 -4.61
CA GLU A 10 -12.71 9.43 -4.05
C GLU A 10 -12.04 8.11 -4.48
N SER A 11 -11.68 7.26 -3.53
CA SER A 11 -10.91 6.04 -3.83
C SER A 11 -11.66 5.07 -4.73
N ASP A 12 -12.99 5.00 -4.59
CA ASP A 12 -13.88 4.18 -5.41
C ASP A 12 -14.03 4.67 -6.87
N GLN A 13 -13.49 5.85 -7.19
CA GLN A 13 -13.37 6.37 -8.55
C GLN A 13 -11.97 6.14 -9.17
N HIS A 14 -11.01 5.55 -8.43
CA HIS A 14 -9.62 5.32 -8.88
C HIS A 14 -9.27 3.84 -9.02
N PRO A 15 -8.46 3.41 -10.00
CA PRO A 15 -8.26 1.99 -10.30
C PRO A 15 -8.05 1.09 -9.08
N LEU A 16 -8.67 -0.09 -9.10
CA LEU A 16 -8.46 -1.15 -8.11
C LEU A 16 -7.84 -2.35 -8.81
N TRP A 17 -6.72 -2.83 -8.27
CA TRP A 17 -5.97 -3.94 -8.81
C TRP A 17 -5.98 -5.09 -7.82
N GLU A 18 -6.06 -6.32 -8.32
CA GLU A 18 -6.00 -7.56 -7.54
C GLU A 18 -4.75 -8.35 -7.92
N ALA A 19 -4.02 -8.80 -6.90
CA ALA A 19 -2.83 -9.62 -7.08
C ALA A 19 -3.19 -10.97 -7.75
N PRO A 20 -2.30 -11.56 -8.56
CA PRO A 20 -2.58 -12.81 -9.29
C PRO A 20 -2.99 -13.99 -8.40
N ASP A 21 -2.50 -14.01 -7.16
CA ASP A 21 -2.81 -15.06 -6.18
C ASP A 21 -4.08 -14.78 -5.36
N GLY A 22 -4.74 -13.64 -5.61
CA GLY A 22 -5.91 -13.18 -4.88
C GLY A 22 -5.65 -12.85 -3.41
N SER A 23 -4.40 -12.62 -3.00
CA SER A 23 -4.07 -12.30 -1.61
C SER A 23 -4.51 -10.90 -1.19
N ARG A 24 -4.38 -9.95 -2.11
CA ARG A 24 -4.47 -8.52 -1.81
C ARG A 24 -5.00 -7.70 -2.99
N GLN A 25 -5.49 -6.53 -2.64
CA GLN A 25 -5.91 -5.50 -3.59
C GLN A 25 -5.20 -4.18 -3.31
N VAL A 26 -4.94 -3.38 -4.34
CA VAL A 26 -4.29 -2.07 -4.24
C VAL A 26 -5.05 -1.05 -5.07
N SER A 27 -5.26 0.15 -4.53
CA SER A 27 -5.76 1.30 -5.25
C SER A 27 -4.78 2.47 -5.10
N PRO A 28 -3.92 2.73 -6.11
CA PRO A 28 -3.07 3.91 -6.12
C PRO A 28 -3.92 5.18 -6.27
N LEU A 29 -3.68 6.17 -5.41
CA LEU A 29 -4.42 7.43 -5.40
C LEU A 29 -3.50 8.57 -5.82
N ILE A 30 -2.49 8.87 -5.00
CA ILE A 30 -1.49 9.89 -5.30
C ILE A 30 -0.42 9.27 -6.18
N THR A 31 -0.41 9.66 -7.45
CA THR A 31 0.62 9.32 -8.43
C THR A 31 0.94 10.54 -9.31
N LYS A 32 2.05 10.45 -10.07
CA LYS A 32 2.36 11.42 -11.12
C LYS A 32 1.24 11.55 -12.14
N ASP A 33 0.65 10.43 -12.56
CA ASP A 33 -0.38 10.41 -13.60
C ASP A 33 -1.75 10.92 -13.11
N HIS A 34 -2.10 10.68 -11.85
CA HIS A 34 -3.38 11.14 -11.30
C HIS A 34 -3.33 12.63 -10.93
N CYS A 35 -2.27 13.07 -10.26
CA CYS A 35 -2.22 14.42 -9.66
C CYS A 35 -0.90 15.19 -9.83
N GLY A 36 0.05 14.66 -10.60
CA GLY A 36 1.35 15.30 -10.83
C GLY A 36 2.33 15.17 -9.65
N ALA A 37 2.08 14.27 -8.70
CA ALA A 37 2.96 14.07 -7.56
C ALA A 37 4.29 13.43 -7.98
N GLU A 38 5.40 14.11 -7.65
CA GLU A 38 6.77 13.61 -7.91
C GLU A 38 7.51 13.25 -6.61
N SER A 39 7.21 13.95 -5.52
CA SER A 39 7.89 13.75 -4.23
C SER A 39 7.38 12.57 -3.41
N CYS A 40 6.21 12.04 -3.74
CA CYS A 40 5.61 10.88 -3.06
C CYS A 40 4.59 10.19 -3.94
N CYS A 41 4.22 8.97 -3.56
CA CYS A 41 3.02 8.30 -4.03
C CYS A 41 2.29 7.66 -2.84
N SER A 42 0.99 7.48 -2.96
CA SER A 42 0.19 6.88 -1.89
C SER A 42 -1.08 6.24 -2.43
N GLY A 43 -1.70 5.42 -1.60
CA GLY A 43 -2.96 4.78 -1.94
C GLY A 43 -3.48 3.93 -0.80
N LEU A 44 -4.45 3.09 -1.14
CA LEU A 44 -4.97 2.07 -0.25
C LEU A 44 -4.46 0.71 -0.69
N TRP A 45 -4.23 -0.18 0.27
CA TRP A 45 -4.12 -1.60 -0.02
C TRP A 45 -4.78 -2.43 1.06
N TRP A 46 -5.33 -3.56 0.65
CA TRP A 46 -6.08 -4.49 1.48
C TRP A 46 -5.45 -5.87 1.36
N LEU A 47 -5.18 -6.49 2.50
CA LEU A 47 -4.75 -7.88 2.58
C LEU A 47 -5.90 -8.72 3.14
N HIS A 48 -6.32 -9.75 2.43
CA HIS A 48 -7.47 -10.57 2.83
C HIS A 48 -7.18 -11.44 4.07
N PRO A 49 -8.20 -11.82 4.86
CA PRO A 49 -8.05 -12.68 6.03
C PRO A 49 -7.24 -13.94 5.75
N GLY A 50 -6.29 -14.26 6.63
CA GLY A 50 -5.44 -15.44 6.53
C GLY A 50 -4.40 -15.39 5.40
N ARG A 51 -4.24 -14.25 4.72
CA ARG A 51 -3.20 -14.04 3.70
C ARG A 51 -1.99 -13.30 4.27
N GLU A 52 -0.87 -13.47 3.59
CA GLU A 52 0.36 -12.72 3.83
C GLU A 52 0.82 -12.06 2.53
N GLY A 53 1.43 -10.89 2.64
CA GLY A 53 2.15 -10.29 1.52
C GLY A 53 3.47 -11.02 1.27
N ALA A 54 4.03 -10.87 0.08
CA ALA A 54 5.44 -11.23 -0.14
C ALA A 54 6.35 -10.27 0.66
N PRO A 55 7.49 -10.74 1.20
CA PRO A 55 8.50 -9.86 1.77
C PRO A 55 8.90 -8.77 0.75
N ASP A 56 9.00 -7.53 1.20
CA ASP A 56 9.33 -6.39 0.35
C ASP A 56 10.50 -5.57 0.92
N ILE A 57 11.18 -4.84 0.04
CA ILE A 57 12.25 -3.92 0.39
C ILE A 57 12.34 -2.80 -0.64
N HIS A 58 12.46 -1.56 -0.17
CA HIS A 58 12.62 -0.38 -1.01
C HIS A 58 13.94 0.33 -0.65
N PRO A 59 15.03 0.13 -1.43
CA PRO A 59 16.34 0.68 -1.08
C PRO A 59 16.38 2.23 -1.10
N ASN A 60 15.49 2.86 -1.87
CA ASN A 60 15.53 4.29 -2.18
C ASN A 60 14.36 5.10 -1.61
N ALA A 61 13.41 4.46 -0.93
CA ALA A 61 12.18 5.10 -0.45
C ALA A 61 11.86 4.65 0.98
N ASP A 62 11.53 5.61 1.84
CA ASP A 62 10.87 5.28 3.10
C ASP A 62 9.38 5.01 2.83
N GLU A 63 8.78 4.13 3.62
CA GLU A 63 7.36 3.78 3.50
C GLU A 63 6.63 4.03 4.81
N ILE A 64 5.40 4.51 4.72
CA ILE A 64 4.54 4.78 5.87
C ILE A 64 3.24 4.03 5.68
N TYR A 65 2.81 3.31 6.70
CA TYR A 65 1.46 2.78 6.79
C TYR A 65 0.67 3.48 7.88
N TYR A 66 -0.58 3.80 7.58
CA TYR A 66 -1.61 4.07 8.58
C TYR A 66 -2.67 2.98 8.49
N VAL A 67 -2.97 2.31 9.60
CA VAL A 67 -3.97 1.23 9.62
C VAL A 67 -5.37 1.82 9.63
N VAL A 68 -6.09 1.65 8.51
CA VAL A 68 -7.44 2.19 8.31
C VAL A 68 -8.50 1.28 8.94
N SER A 69 -8.35 -0.04 8.78
CA SER A 69 -9.22 -1.09 9.34
C SER A 69 -8.45 -2.40 9.50
N GLY A 70 -9.01 -3.35 10.23
CA GLY A 70 -8.39 -4.64 10.48
C GLY A 70 -7.26 -4.61 11.50
N GLU A 71 -6.68 -5.80 11.65
CA GLU A 71 -5.50 -6.06 12.46
C GLU A 71 -4.64 -7.15 11.84
N GLY A 72 -3.39 -7.22 12.25
CA GLY A 72 -2.45 -8.19 11.74
C GLY A 72 -1.12 -8.18 12.47
N ARG A 73 -0.15 -8.85 11.85
CA ARG A 73 1.24 -8.85 12.27
C ARG A 73 2.09 -8.27 11.16
N LEU A 74 3.00 -7.37 11.52
CA LEU A 74 4.02 -6.83 10.63
C LEU A 74 5.38 -7.36 11.08
N LEU A 75 6.12 -7.95 10.15
CA LEU A 75 7.56 -8.12 10.30
C LEU A 75 8.26 -6.86 9.79
N LEU A 76 9.16 -6.30 10.59
CA LEU A 76 9.99 -5.15 10.25
C LEU A 76 11.43 -5.49 10.64
N GLY A 77 12.28 -5.75 9.64
CA GLY A 77 13.53 -6.45 9.86
C GLY A 77 13.28 -7.84 10.46
N ASP A 78 13.94 -8.14 11.57
CA ASP A 78 13.81 -9.42 12.29
C ASP A 78 12.75 -9.37 13.41
N GLU A 79 12.05 -8.26 13.56
CA GLU A 79 11.12 -8.02 14.67
C GLU A 79 9.66 -8.11 14.22
N ALA A 80 8.80 -8.65 15.10
CA ALA A 80 7.38 -8.82 14.85
C ALA A 80 6.54 -7.89 15.72
N TYR A 81 5.59 -7.19 15.09
CA TYR A 81 4.71 -6.22 15.72
C TYR A 81 3.25 -6.54 15.42
N THR A 82 2.39 -6.51 16.43
CA THR A 82 0.94 -6.46 16.21
C THR A 82 0.54 -5.06 15.76
N VAL A 83 -0.21 -4.97 14.68
CA VAL A 83 -0.72 -3.72 14.11
C VAL A 83 -2.23 -3.78 14.01
N ARG A 84 -2.90 -2.66 14.27
CA ARG A 84 -4.37 -2.56 14.25
C ARG A 84 -4.79 -1.13 13.95
N LYS A 85 -6.07 -0.97 13.59
CA LYS A 85 -6.70 0.31 13.28
C LYS A 85 -6.19 1.48 14.15
N GLY A 86 -5.81 2.57 13.49
CA GLY A 86 -5.33 3.81 14.11
C GLY A 86 -3.83 3.86 14.38
N MET A 87 -3.10 2.75 14.21
CA MET A 87 -1.64 2.74 14.34
C MET A 87 -0.96 3.31 13.09
N THR A 88 0.19 3.94 13.29
CA THR A 88 1.09 4.39 12.23
C THR A 88 2.37 3.59 12.29
N ILE A 89 2.89 3.20 11.14
CA ILE A 89 4.13 2.45 10.99
C ILE A 89 5.04 3.26 10.07
N PHE A 90 6.28 3.49 10.51
CA PHE A 90 7.34 4.02 9.67
C PHE A 90 8.29 2.87 9.33
N ILE A 91 8.48 2.61 8.05
CA ILE A 91 9.36 1.59 7.50
C ILE A 91 10.53 2.36 6.87
N PRO A 92 11.72 2.35 7.50
CA PRO A 92 12.88 3.00 6.93
C PRO A 92 13.25 2.33 5.60
N ARG A 93 13.77 3.12 4.66
CA ARG A 93 14.35 2.59 3.42
C ARG A 93 15.36 1.49 3.71
N ASN A 94 15.44 0.53 2.78
CA ASN A 94 16.35 -0.60 2.88
C ASN A 94 16.12 -1.51 4.11
N VAL A 95 14.91 -1.48 4.69
CA VAL A 95 14.47 -2.44 5.71
C VAL A 95 13.44 -3.39 5.09
N THR A 96 13.74 -4.69 5.15
CA THR A 96 12.79 -5.71 4.73
C THR A 96 11.58 -5.70 5.65
N HIS A 97 10.38 -5.80 5.08
CA HIS A 97 9.16 -5.87 5.83
C HIS A 97 8.14 -6.80 5.18
N GLN A 98 7.21 -7.33 5.97
CA GLN A 98 6.17 -8.24 5.49
C GLN A 98 4.93 -8.16 6.38
N THR A 99 3.75 -8.05 5.75
CA THR A 99 2.48 -8.01 6.46
C THR A 99 1.79 -9.37 6.42
N PHE A 100 1.21 -9.76 7.54
CA PHE A 100 0.36 -10.94 7.71
C PHE A 100 -0.99 -10.48 8.26
N ASN A 101 -2.09 -10.78 7.56
CA ASN A 101 -3.42 -10.55 8.11
C ASN A 101 -3.81 -11.76 8.99
N THR A 102 -3.75 -11.55 10.30
CA THR A 102 -4.10 -12.54 11.32
C THR A 102 -5.53 -12.38 11.85
N GLY A 103 -6.27 -11.39 11.35
CA GLY A 103 -7.66 -11.12 11.72
C GLY A 103 -8.67 -11.86 10.83
N ASP A 104 -9.95 -11.52 11.03
CA ASP A 104 -11.11 -12.08 10.31
C ASP A 104 -11.73 -11.10 9.29
N GLU A 105 -11.26 -9.84 9.26
CA GLU A 105 -11.61 -8.82 8.26
C GLU A 105 -10.40 -8.40 7.42
N ASP A 106 -10.64 -7.71 6.31
CA ASP A 106 -9.55 -7.15 5.49
C ASP A 106 -8.71 -6.15 6.29
N LEU A 107 -7.40 -6.38 6.30
CA LEU A 107 -6.42 -5.44 6.85
C LEU A 107 -6.14 -4.37 5.81
N CYS A 108 -6.58 -3.15 6.07
CA CYS A 108 -6.43 -2.02 5.17
C CYS A 108 -5.38 -1.03 5.69
N TYR A 109 -4.44 -0.67 4.82
CA TYR A 109 -3.56 0.46 5.06
C TYR A 109 -3.77 1.58 4.05
N TYR A 110 -3.62 2.81 4.54
CA TYR A 110 -3.19 3.91 3.69
C TYR A 110 -1.66 3.89 3.65
N TRP A 111 -1.10 3.59 2.49
CA TRP A 111 0.34 3.49 2.28
C TRP A 111 0.87 4.75 1.62
N ILE A 112 2.10 5.13 1.96
CA ILE A 112 2.79 6.29 1.40
C ILE A 112 4.25 5.90 1.17
N PHE A 113 4.79 6.22 0.01
CA PHE A 113 6.23 6.25 -0.22
C PHE A 113 6.73 7.68 -0.34
N ALA A 114 7.87 7.97 0.30
CA ALA A 114 8.56 9.25 0.16
C ALA A 114 10.10 9.06 0.16
N PRO A 115 10.81 9.30 -0.96
CA PRO A 115 10.28 9.58 -2.29
C PRO A 115 9.55 8.36 -2.89
N GLN A 116 9.04 8.50 -4.12
CA GLN A 116 8.55 7.34 -4.87
C GLN A 116 9.70 6.32 -5.08
N PRO A 117 9.44 5.01 -4.97
CA PRO A 117 10.42 3.99 -5.32
C PRO A 117 10.83 4.12 -6.79
N LEU A 118 12.04 3.67 -7.12
CA LEU A 118 12.54 3.67 -8.50
C LEU A 118 12.05 2.45 -9.28
N GLU A 119 11.67 1.41 -8.55
CA GLU A 119 11.12 0.18 -9.05
C GLU A 119 9.72 0.40 -9.66
N ALA A 120 9.38 -0.37 -10.69
CA ALA A 120 8.04 -0.35 -11.24
C ALA A 120 7.03 -0.82 -10.18
N ALA A 121 5.85 -0.21 -10.17
CA ALA A 121 4.79 -0.62 -9.25
C ALA A 121 4.35 -2.07 -9.56
N LYS A 122 4.09 -2.86 -8.52
CA LYS A 122 3.83 -4.31 -8.66
C LYS A 122 2.65 -4.61 -9.57
N GLN A 123 1.60 -3.79 -9.56
CA GLN A 123 0.45 -3.99 -10.43
C GLN A 123 0.79 -3.87 -11.93
N ASP A 124 1.81 -3.07 -12.26
CA ASP A 124 2.26 -2.86 -13.64
C ASP A 124 3.27 -3.94 -14.08
N ALA A 125 3.99 -4.53 -13.14
CA ALA A 125 5.07 -5.49 -13.39
C ALA A 125 4.66 -6.97 -13.28
N GLU A 126 3.67 -7.29 -12.43
CA GLU A 126 3.37 -8.67 -12.01
C GLU A 126 2.05 -9.20 -12.58
N GLY A 127 1.49 -8.57 -13.61
CA GLY A 127 0.29 -9.07 -14.29
C GLY A 127 -0.97 -9.03 -13.42
N TRP A 128 -1.11 -8.03 -12.57
CA TRP A 128 -2.29 -7.87 -11.71
C TRP A 128 -3.55 -7.61 -12.53
N LYS A 129 -4.69 -8.08 -12.01
CA LYS A 129 -5.98 -7.88 -12.66
C LYS A 129 -6.58 -6.54 -12.25
N LYS A 130 -6.87 -5.66 -13.21
CA LYS A 130 -7.66 -4.46 -12.97
C LYS A 130 -9.13 -4.83 -12.76
N LEU A 131 -9.67 -4.53 -11.58
CA LEU A 131 -11.07 -4.77 -11.22
C LEU A 131 -11.98 -3.60 -11.63
N ARG A 132 -11.45 -2.38 -11.61
CA ARG A 132 -12.06 -1.14 -12.10
C ARG A 132 -10.97 -0.13 -12.45
#